data_AF-A0A9D1SH27-F1
#
_entry.id   AF-A0A9D1SH27-F1
#
_cell.length_a   1.000
_cell.length_b   1.000
_cell.length_c   1.000
_cell.angle_alpha   90.00
_cell.angle_beta   90.00
_cell.angle_gamma   90.00
#
_symmetry.space_group_name_H-M   'P 1'
#
loop_
_entity.id
_entity.type
_entity.pdbx_description
1 polymer ?
#
loop_
_entity_poly.entity_id
_entity_poly.type
_entity_poly.pdbx_seq_one_letter_code
_entity_poly.pdbx_strand_id
1 'polypeptide(L)'
;MFGRLYVGELKKQTSPGAIITLTVIAVVLAILMAVLFSAFNDLINTMTYGTAYEDGFDGDFNVDIDVVLPGQEQTTNGESSQGTVYSPETVEFMLSSLREALAEAEAEKAEIGYDYYMQQDRIYAIRGQIVFYEFIRDNELYDRPIGVLTDGTVTLGNSITAETFINIVRGMLFLLPLIYASIVAGSTFADEFKSGTIKFVLTRPVARNSLVTAKLLASVTHAVIGYLVTFALFTAIGYAAFPAESIDAVFMFNNSSPTLAPSSCALGIYFATDLVMLLSYTVIAFFVGAVTKNRIVGIITPILLTDVVGAVISMAGVGRFFIANALDWGQF
;
A
#
# COMPACT_ATOMS: atom_id res chain seq x y z
N MET A 1 0.87 -31.93 22.94
CA MET A 1 0.78 -30.95 24.07
C MET A 1 0.74 -29.50 23.57
N PHE A 2 1.65 -29.10 22.67
CA PHE A 2 1.71 -27.75 22.08
C PHE A 2 0.38 -27.25 21.50
N GLY A 3 -0.36 -28.06 20.72
CA GLY A 3 -1.64 -27.62 20.14
C GLY A 3 -2.69 -27.17 21.16
N ARG A 4 -2.77 -27.82 22.33
CA ARG A 4 -3.68 -27.40 23.42
C ARG A 4 -3.25 -26.08 24.05
N LEU A 5 -1.93 -25.85 24.12
CA LEU A 5 -1.36 -24.59 24.62
C LEU A 5 -1.68 -23.46 23.65
N TYR A 6 -1.42 -23.66 22.36
CA TYR A 6 -1.75 -22.71 21.30
C TYR A 6 -3.24 -22.34 21.28
N VAL A 7 -4.15 -23.33 21.28
CA VAL A 7 -5.60 -23.05 21.32
C VAL A 7 -6.01 -22.33 22.60
N GLY A 8 -5.34 -22.62 23.73
CA GLY A 8 -5.56 -21.93 25.00
C GLY A 8 -5.17 -20.46 24.93
N GLU A 9 -3.99 -20.14 24.39
CA GLU A 9 -3.53 -18.77 24.19
C GLU A 9 -4.38 -18.02 23.16
N LEU A 10 -4.79 -18.71 22.08
CA LEU A 10 -5.68 -18.15 21.08
C LEU A 10 -7.00 -17.70 21.71
N LYS A 11 -7.68 -18.60 22.44
CA LYS A 11 -8.94 -18.27 23.14
C LYS A 11 -8.78 -17.17 24.18
N LYS A 12 -7.62 -17.09 24.83
CA LYS A 12 -7.33 -16.06 25.85
C LYS A 12 -7.20 -14.67 25.21
N GLN A 13 -6.57 -14.59 24.04
CA GLN A 13 -6.38 -13.34 23.31
C GLN A 13 -7.64 -12.91 22.55
N THR A 14 -8.50 -13.86 22.15
CA THR A 14 -9.76 -13.54 21.47
C THR A 14 -10.72 -12.84 22.43
N SER A 15 -10.90 -11.53 22.24
CA SER A 15 -12.02 -10.80 22.83
C SER A 15 -13.06 -10.54 21.75
N PRO A 16 -14.24 -11.18 21.79
CA PRO A 16 -15.29 -10.98 20.79
C PRO A 16 -15.65 -9.49 20.64
N GLY A 17 -15.64 -8.76 21.75
CA GLY A 17 -15.85 -7.31 21.77
C GLY A 17 -14.86 -6.56 20.90
N ALA A 18 -13.55 -6.85 20.96
CA ALA A 18 -12.57 -6.13 20.17
C ALA A 18 -12.71 -6.40 18.67
N ILE A 19 -13.05 -7.63 18.27
CA ILE A 19 -13.29 -7.98 16.86
C ILE A 19 -14.53 -7.23 16.35
N ILE A 20 -15.63 -7.24 17.12
CA ILE A 20 -16.86 -6.51 16.75
C ILE A 20 -16.57 -5.01 16.64
N THR A 21 -15.86 -4.42 17.61
CA THR A 21 -15.50 -3.00 17.59
C THR A 21 -14.62 -2.67 16.38
N LEU A 22 -13.60 -3.50 16.08
CA LEU A 22 -12.75 -3.32 14.90
C LEU A 22 -13.58 -3.36 13.61
N THR A 23 -14.45 -4.37 13.47
CA THR A 23 -15.34 -4.52 12.31
C THR A 23 -16.26 -3.31 12.14
N VAL A 24 -16.91 -2.85 13.21
CA VAL A 24 -17.80 -1.68 13.16
C VAL A 24 -17.03 -0.42 12.76
N ILE A 25 -15.86 -0.18 13.36
CA ILE A 25 -15.02 0.97 13.02
C ILE A 25 -14.57 0.90 11.54
N ALA A 26 -14.11 -0.28 11.09
CA ALA A 26 -13.68 -0.48 9.71
C ALA A 26 -14.83 -0.23 8.71
N VAL A 27 -16.03 -0.72 9.00
CA VAL A 27 -17.23 -0.49 8.16
C VAL A 27 -17.59 1.00 8.12
N VAL A 28 -17.67 1.66 9.27
CA VAL A 28 -18.02 3.08 9.33
C VAL A 28 -17.01 3.93 8.57
N LEU A 29 -15.70 3.68 8.76
CA LEU A 29 -14.65 4.41 8.07
C LEU A 29 -14.64 4.11 6.56
N ALA A 30 -14.87 2.87 6.15
CA ALA A 30 -14.95 2.53 4.73
C ALA A 30 -16.16 3.17 4.04
N ILE A 31 -17.32 3.21 4.70
CA ILE A 31 -18.50 3.92 4.17
C ILE A 31 -18.23 5.42 4.09
N LEU A 32 -17.65 6.01 5.13
CA LEU A 32 -17.27 7.42 5.13
C LEU A 32 -16.29 7.73 3.98
N MET A 33 -15.29 6.88 3.78
CA MET A 33 -14.35 7.01 2.67
C MET A 33 -15.02 6.84 1.31
N ALA A 34 -15.99 5.95 1.15
CA ALA A 34 -16.73 5.81 -0.10
C ALA A 34 -17.51 7.10 -0.43
N VAL A 35 -18.16 7.70 0.58
CA VAL A 35 -18.87 8.98 0.43
C VAL A 35 -17.89 10.11 0.09
N LEU A 36 -16.77 10.20 0.81
CA LEU A 36 -15.74 11.22 0.54
C LEU A 36 -15.12 11.04 -0.85
N PHE A 37 -14.86 9.82 -1.27
CA PHE A 37 -14.30 9.51 -2.58
C PHE A 37 -15.25 9.92 -3.71
N SER A 38 -16.54 9.62 -3.57
CA SER A 38 -17.57 10.08 -4.52
C SER A 38 -17.64 11.62 -4.55
N ALA A 39 -17.69 12.28 -3.39
CA ALA A 39 -17.79 13.74 -3.31
C ALA A 39 -16.54 14.44 -3.88
N PHE A 40 -15.37 13.87 -3.66
CA PHE A 40 -14.10 14.39 -4.18
C PHE A 40 -14.04 14.26 -5.69
N ASN A 41 -14.50 13.14 -6.24
CA ASN A 41 -14.60 12.97 -7.68
C ASN A 41 -15.58 13.98 -8.31
N ASP A 42 -16.75 14.20 -7.71
CA ASP A 42 -17.72 15.17 -8.21
C ASP A 42 -17.14 16.59 -8.20
N LEU A 43 -16.37 16.93 -7.16
CA LEU A 43 -15.63 18.19 -7.07
C LEU A 43 -14.59 18.31 -8.19
N ILE A 44 -13.76 17.29 -8.41
CA ILE A 44 -12.77 17.29 -9.50
C ILE A 44 -13.47 17.51 -10.85
N ASN A 45 -14.50 16.74 -11.15
CA ASN A 45 -15.23 16.87 -12.41
C ASN A 45 -15.86 18.27 -12.57
N THR A 46 -16.36 18.86 -11.48
CA THR A 46 -16.87 20.23 -11.49
C THR A 46 -15.78 21.26 -11.75
N MET A 47 -14.58 21.08 -11.19
CA MET A 47 -13.46 22.00 -11.44
C MET A 47 -12.88 21.85 -12.84
N THR A 48 -12.79 20.61 -13.35
CA THR A 48 -12.22 20.32 -14.68
C THR A 48 -13.15 20.72 -15.81
N TYR A 49 -14.47 20.51 -15.65
CA TYR A 49 -15.45 20.76 -16.73
C TYR A 49 -16.35 21.97 -16.47
N GLY A 50 -16.46 22.46 -15.23
CA GLY A 50 -17.32 23.60 -14.89
C GLY A 50 -16.77 24.96 -15.32
N THR A 51 -15.47 25.09 -15.58
CA THR A 51 -14.88 26.32 -16.14
C THR A 51 -15.09 26.44 -17.65
N ALA A 52 -15.46 25.36 -18.33
CA ALA A 52 -15.56 25.35 -19.80
C ALA A 52 -16.91 25.87 -20.34
N TYR A 53 -17.93 26.09 -19.49
CA TYR A 53 -19.30 26.26 -20.00
C TYR A 53 -20.14 27.43 -19.46
N GLU A 54 -19.77 28.14 -18.39
CA GLU A 54 -20.68 29.17 -17.83
C GLU A 54 -20.29 30.63 -18.05
N ASP A 55 -19.02 30.98 -18.25
CA ASP A 55 -18.66 32.37 -18.54
C ASP A 55 -18.12 32.49 -19.96
N GLY A 56 -18.87 33.21 -20.82
CA GLY A 56 -18.41 33.70 -22.12
C GLY A 56 -17.25 34.69 -21.96
N PHE A 57 -16.12 34.18 -21.50
CA PHE A 57 -14.89 34.92 -21.26
C PHE A 57 -13.97 34.67 -22.46
N ASP A 58 -13.94 35.61 -23.41
CA ASP A 58 -12.98 35.71 -24.53
C ASP A 58 -11.53 36.00 -24.04
N GLY A 59 -11.22 35.69 -22.78
CA GLY A 59 -9.93 35.91 -22.18
C GLY A 59 -9.06 34.67 -22.33
N ASP A 60 -8.05 34.80 -23.16
CA ASP A 60 -6.93 33.88 -23.46
C ASP A 60 -6.08 33.56 -22.21
N PHE A 61 -6.71 33.06 -21.15
CA PHE A 61 -6.07 32.62 -19.91
C PHE A 61 -6.16 31.10 -19.84
N ASN A 62 -5.51 30.46 -20.80
CA ASN A 62 -5.13 29.06 -20.67
C ASN A 62 -4.06 29.04 -19.56
N VAL A 63 -4.42 28.55 -18.38
CA VAL A 63 -3.42 28.17 -17.40
C VAL A 63 -2.74 26.94 -18.00
N ASP A 64 -1.60 27.17 -18.66
CA ASP A 64 -0.69 26.12 -19.12
C ASP A 64 -0.23 25.29 -17.91
N ILE A 65 -1.03 24.29 -17.55
CA ILE A 65 -0.54 23.02 -17.01
C ILE A 65 -0.65 22.01 -18.16
N ASP A 66 -0.19 22.40 -19.35
CA ASP A 66 0.07 21.48 -20.44
C ASP A 66 1.49 20.94 -20.30
N VAL A 67 1.63 19.97 -19.39
CA VAL A 67 2.46 18.80 -19.72
C VAL A 67 1.49 17.72 -20.18
N VAL A 68 0.75 18.02 -21.26
CA VAL A 68 0.10 16.99 -22.05
C VAL A 68 1.23 16.25 -22.76
N LEU A 69 1.62 15.12 -22.19
CA LEU A 69 2.48 14.16 -22.89
C LEU A 69 1.79 13.81 -24.22
N PRO A 70 2.49 13.91 -25.37
CA PRO A 70 1.88 13.67 -26.68
C PRO A 70 1.34 12.23 -26.76
N GLY A 71 0.02 12.08 -26.93
CA GLY A 71 -0.65 10.77 -27.08
C GLY A 71 -1.76 10.45 -26.07
N GLN A 72 -2.09 11.36 -25.14
CA GLN A 72 -3.31 11.22 -24.33
C GLN A 72 -4.52 11.71 -25.17
N GLU A 73 -5.06 10.87 -26.07
CA GLU A 73 -6.40 11.14 -26.59
C GLU A 73 -7.40 10.98 -25.45
N GLN A 74 -7.84 12.10 -24.86
CA GLN A 74 -9.01 12.11 -24.01
C GLN A 74 -10.22 11.82 -24.89
N THR A 75 -10.89 10.70 -24.65
CA THR A 75 -12.15 10.37 -25.33
C THR A 75 -13.19 11.45 -25.02
N THR A 76 -13.53 12.26 -26.03
CA THR A 76 -14.46 13.41 -25.97
C THR A 76 -15.92 13.06 -25.64
N ASN A 77 -16.21 11.80 -25.35
CA ASN A 77 -17.53 11.34 -24.91
C ASN A 77 -17.36 10.95 -23.44
N GLY A 78 -18.23 11.43 -22.55
CA GLY A 78 -18.19 11.24 -21.09
C GLY A 78 -18.24 9.80 -20.56
N GLU A 79 -17.74 8.83 -21.32
CA GLU A 79 -17.27 7.53 -20.89
C GLU A 79 -15.82 7.70 -20.42
N SER A 80 -15.65 8.03 -19.14
CA SER A 80 -14.37 8.06 -18.44
C SER A 80 -13.82 6.65 -18.23
N SER A 81 -13.56 5.93 -19.31
CA SER A 81 -13.16 4.53 -19.24
C SER A 81 -11.85 4.31 -19.99
N GLN A 82 -10.98 3.60 -19.27
CA GLN A 82 -9.88 2.77 -19.75
C GLN A 82 -8.52 3.48 -19.87
N GLY A 83 -7.46 2.76 -19.46
CA GLY A 83 -6.07 3.21 -19.41
C GLY A 83 -5.54 3.83 -20.71
N THR A 84 -4.31 4.32 -20.68
CA THR A 84 -3.76 5.02 -21.84
C THR A 84 -3.62 4.05 -23.01
N VAL A 85 -4.21 4.42 -24.16
CA VAL A 85 -3.98 3.77 -25.44
C VAL A 85 -2.69 4.36 -25.99
N TYR A 86 -1.72 3.50 -26.32
CA TYR A 86 -0.39 3.95 -26.72
C TYR A 86 -0.26 3.87 -28.24
N SER A 87 0.12 4.97 -28.90
CA SER A 87 0.50 4.92 -30.31
C SER A 87 1.98 4.50 -30.46
N PRO A 88 2.39 3.87 -31.58
CA PRO A 88 3.80 3.56 -31.84
C PRO A 88 4.70 4.81 -31.77
N GLU A 89 4.19 5.95 -32.26
CA GLU A 89 4.89 7.23 -32.27
C GLU A 89 5.10 7.75 -30.85
N THR A 90 4.08 7.66 -30.00
CA THR A 90 4.16 8.03 -28.58
C THR A 90 5.15 7.15 -27.82
N VAL A 91 5.15 5.83 -28.07
CA VAL A 91 6.06 4.90 -27.38
C VAL A 91 7.51 5.19 -27.76
N GLU A 92 7.81 5.39 -29.05
CA GLU A 92 9.16 5.74 -29.50
C GLU A 92 9.61 7.10 -28.96
N PHE A 93 8.72 8.09 -28.94
CA PHE A 93 8.99 9.39 -28.32
C PHE A 93 9.34 9.25 -26.83
N MET A 94 8.53 8.53 -26.06
CA MET A 94 8.77 8.30 -24.63
C MET A 94 10.08 7.54 -24.38
N LEU A 95 10.38 6.51 -25.19
CA LEU A 95 11.65 5.78 -25.09
C LEU A 95 12.86 6.68 -25.36
N SER A 96 12.78 7.57 -26.34
CA SER A 96 13.86 8.50 -26.66
C SER A 96 14.12 9.48 -25.49
N SER A 97 13.06 10.08 -24.95
CA SER A 97 13.11 11.00 -23.81
C SER A 97 13.63 10.31 -22.54
N LEU A 98 13.18 9.09 -22.25
CA LEU A 98 13.62 8.34 -21.07
C LEU A 98 15.09 7.91 -21.16
N ARG A 99 15.57 7.56 -22.35
CA ARG A 99 16.99 7.23 -22.55
C ARG A 99 17.89 8.45 -22.37
N GLU A 100 17.44 9.62 -22.81
CA GLU A 100 18.13 10.88 -22.55
C GLU A 100 18.15 11.20 -21.04
N ALA A 101 17.00 11.11 -20.38
CA ALA A 101 16.90 11.30 -18.93
C ALA A 101 17.75 10.30 -18.13
N LEU A 102 17.88 9.05 -18.61
CA LEU A 102 18.76 8.04 -18.00
C LEU A 102 20.23 8.45 -18.11
N ALA A 103 20.66 8.92 -19.29
CA ALA A 103 22.03 9.38 -19.50
C ALA A 103 22.36 10.61 -18.63
N GLU A 104 21.43 11.55 -18.49
CA GLU A 104 21.54 12.69 -17.58
C GLU A 104 21.67 12.22 -16.12
N ALA A 105 20.79 11.32 -15.68
CA ALA A 105 20.80 10.82 -14.31
C ALA A 105 22.08 10.00 -13.98
N GLU A 106 22.63 9.25 -14.96
CA GLU A 106 23.90 8.55 -14.80
C GLU A 106 25.10 9.50 -14.75
N ALA A 107 25.07 10.61 -15.50
CA ALA A 107 26.08 11.67 -15.42
C ALA A 107 26.01 12.42 -14.08
N GLU A 108 24.81 12.78 -13.63
CA GLU A 108 24.56 13.42 -12.33
C GLU A 108 25.05 12.52 -11.18
N LYS A 109 24.77 11.21 -11.24
CA LYS A 109 25.29 10.25 -10.26
C LYS A 109 26.82 10.20 -10.24
N ALA A 110 27.48 10.33 -11.38
CA ALA A 110 28.94 10.35 -11.46
C ALA A 110 29.54 11.61 -10.82
N GLU A 111 28.82 12.73 -10.84
CA GLU A 111 29.23 14.01 -10.26
C GLU A 111 28.95 14.10 -8.76
N ILE A 112 27.74 13.69 -8.33
CA ILE A 112 27.24 13.84 -6.96
C ILE A 112 27.63 12.65 -6.06
N GLY A 113 27.95 11.49 -6.64
CA GLY A 113 28.47 10.34 -5.92
C GLY A 113 27.47 9.74 -4.91
N TYR A 114 27.82 9.75 -3.62
CA TYR A 114 26.99 9.13 -2.57
C TYR A 114 25.69 9.89 -2.29
N ASP A 115 25.70 11.22 -2.46
CA ASP A 115 24.54 12.07 -2.17
C ASP A 115 23.39 11.85 -3.17
N TYR A 116 23.69 11.26 -4.33
CA TYR A 116 22.69 10.81 -5.31
C TYR A 116 21.67 9.85 -4.69
N TYR A 117 22.12 9.01 -3.76
CA TYR A 117 21.28 8.03 -3.12
C TYR A 117 20.44 8.57 -1.94
N MET A 118 20.54 9.87 -1.65
CA MET A 118 19.68 10.51 -0.66
C MET A 118 18.27 10.79 -1.21
N GLN A 119 18.08 10.73 -2.54
CA GLN A 119 16.78 10.83 -3.21
C GLN A 119 16.28 9.45 -3.66
N GLN A 120 15.00 9.32 -4.06
CA GLN A 120 14.51 8.12 -4.76
C GLN A 120 15.47 7.78 -5.91
N ASP A 121 15.79 6.50 -6.11
CA ASP A 121 16.74 6.07 -7.14
C ASP A 121 16.16 6.35 -8.54
N ARG A 122 16.41 7.57 -9.04
CA ARG A 122 15.88 8.10 -10.29
C ARG A 122 16.30 7.22 -11.47
N ILE A 123 17.53 6.68 -11.45
CA ILE A 123 17.99 5.70 -12.44
C ILE A 123 17.12 4.43 -12.40
N TYR A 124 16.83 3.91 -11.20
CA TYR A 124 15.96 2.75 -11.09
C TYR A 124 14.55 3.03 -11.63
N ALA A 125 13.93 4.15 -11.25
CA ALA A 125 12.60 4.53 -11.75
C ALA A 125 12.56 4.69 -13.28
N ILE A 126 13.54 5.41 -13.86
CA ILE A 126 13.64 5.60 -15.32
C ILE A 126 13.83 4.26 -16.04
N ARG A 127 14.67 3.37 -15.50
CA ARG A 127 14.87 2.02 -16.08
C ARG A 127 13.57 1.22 -16.09
N GLY A 128 12.77 1.30 -15.02
CA GLY A 128 11.46 0.66 -14.96
C GLY A 128 10.54 1.15 -16.08
N GLN A 129 10.48 2.47 -16.29
CA GLN A 129 9.68 3.05 -17.36
C GLN A 129 10.17 2.67 -18.75
N ILE A 130 11.49 2.61 -18.99
CA ILE A 130 12.05 2.15 -20.26
C ILE A 130 11.60 0.73 -20.56
N VAL A 131 11.74 -0.19 -19.60
CA VAL A 131 11.33 -1.59 -19.80
C VAL A 131 9.82 -1.68 -20.06
N PHE A 132 9.02 -0.79 -19.47
CA PHE A 132 7.56 -0.76 -19.67
C PHE A 132 7.21 -0.40 -21.11
N TYR A 133 7.81 0.67 -21.63
CA TYR A 133 7.58 1.08 -23.02
C TYR A 133 8.20 0.11 -24.03
N GLU A 134 9.36 -0.49 -23.72
CA GLU A 134 9.94 -1.57 -24.53
C GLU A 134 9.00 -2.78 -24.56
N PHE A 135 8.36 -3.13 -23.44
CA PHE A 135 7.38 -4.22 -23.41
C PHE A 135 6.14 -3.95 -24.26
N ILE A 136 5.59 -2.72 -24.21
CA ILE A 136 4.46 -2.33 -25.07
C ILE A 136 4.86 -2.43 -26.54
N ARG A 137 6.06 -1.94 -26.89
CA ARG A 137 6.58 -1.97 -28.25
C ARG A 137 6.75 -3.40 -28.75
N ASP A 138 7.46 -4.22 -27.99
CA ASP A 138 7.88 -5.57 -28.38
C ASP A 138 6.69 -6.55 -28.46
N ASN A 139 5.58 -6.26 -27.76
CA ASN A 139 4.35 -7.05 -27.80
C ASN A 139 3.24 -6.43 -28.65
N GLU A 140 3.49 -5.30 -29.32
CA GLU A 140 2.53 -4.59 -30.18
C GLU A 140 1.22 -4.20 -29.47
N LEU A 141 1.31 -3.74 -28.21
CA LEU A 141 0.13 -3.51 -27.37
C LEU A 141 -0.54 -2.14 -27.54
N TYR A 142 -0.58 -1.64 -28.76
CA TYR A 142 -1.01 -0.28 -29.08
C TYR A 142 -2.54 -0.11 -29.05
N ASP A 143 -3.28 -1.13 -29.46
CA ASP A 143 -4.74 -1.03 -29.70
C ASP A 143 -5.60 -1.29 -28.45
N ARG A 144 -4.99 -1.31 -27.26
CA ARG A 144 -5.71 -1.55 -26.01
C ARG A 144 -5.28 -0.60 -24.90
N PRO A 145 -6.22 -0.24 -24.01
CA PRO A 145 -5.92 0.57 -22.85
C PRO A 145 -5.05 -0.20 -21.86
N ILE A 146 -3.88 0.35 -21.54
CA ILE A 146 -2.95 -0.25 -20.57
C ILE A 146 -2.77 0.70 -19.39
N GLY A 147 -2.89 0.16 -18.19
CA GLY A 147 -2.54 0.88 -16.96
C GLY A 147 -1.03 0.89 -16.72
N VAL A 148 -0.49 2.04 -16.29
CA VAL A 148 0.90 2.15 -15.80
C VAL A 148 0.93 1.89 -14.30
N LEU A 149 1.78 0.96 -13.88
CA LEU A 149 2.18 0.83 -12.48
C LEU A 149 3.43 1.68 -12.27
N THR A 150 3.28 2.83 -11.60
CA THR A 150 4.43 3.63 -11.17
C THR A 150 4.47 3.57 -9.64
N ASP A 151 5.62 3.18 -9.07
CA ASP A 151 5.86 3.15 -7.62
C ASP A 151 4.80 2.38 -6.80
N GLY A 152 4.45 1.15 -7.20
CA GLY A 152 3.52 0.30 -6.43
C GLY A 152 2.10 0.88 -6.32
N THR A 153 1.80 1.91 -7.11
CA THR A 153 0.48 2.51 -7.20
C THR A 153 -0.03 2.26 -8.60
N VAL A 154 -1.17 1.59 -8.71
CA VAL A 154 -1.91 1.59 -9.97
C VAL A 154 -2.44 3.01 -10.14
N THR A 155 -1.84 3.80 -11.02
CA THR A 155 -2.54 4.93 -11.62
C THR A 155 -3.55 4.32 -12.60
N LEU A 156 -4.58 3.68 -12.04
CA LEU A 156 -5.86 3.55 -12.72
C LEU A 156 -6.22 5.00 -13.04
N GLY A 157 -6.56 5.28 -14.31
CA GLY A 157 -6.80 6.66 -14.76
C GLY A 157 -7.86 7.37 -13.91
N ASN A 158 -8.31 8.54 -14.36
CA ASN A 158 -9.34 9.33 -13.66
C ASN A 158 -10.72 8.63 -13.52
N SER A 159 -10.80 7.30 -13.66
CA SER A 159 -11.99 6.48 -13.49
C SER A 159 -12.16 5.97 -12.06
N ILE A 160 -13.35 6.20 -11.51
CA ILE A 160 -13.78 5.68 -10.21
C ILE A 160 -14.12 4.19 -10.36
N THR A 161 -13.13 3.33 -10.23
CA THR A 161 -13.36 1.87 -10.19
C THR A 161 -13.38 1.37 -8.75
N ALA A 162 -14.01 0.22 -8.53
CA ALA A 162 -13.92 -0.49 -7.26
C ALA A 162 -12.46 -0.77 -6.86
N GLU A 163 -11.60 -1.05 -7.83
CA GLU A 163 -10.19 -1.36 -7.59
C GLU A 163 -9.39 -0.13 -7.16
N THR A 164 -9.63 1.03 -7.78
CA THR A 164 -9.03 2.31 -7.36
C THR A 164 -9.41 2.64 -5.93
N PHE A 165 -10.70 2.51 -5.60
CA PHE A 165 -11.19 2.74 -4.25
C PHE A 165 -10.55 1.78 -3.24
N ILE A 166 -10.52 0.47 -3.53
CA ILE A 166 -9.92 -0.55 -2.66
C ILE A 166 -8.44 -0.25 -2.41
N ASN A 167 -7.69 0.14 -3.45
CA ASN A 167 -6.27 0.49 -3.34
C ASN A 167 -6.05 1.69 -2.40
N ILE A 168 -6.83 2.76 -2.58
CA ILE A 168 -6.73 3.98 -1.75
C ILE A 168 -7.13 3.67 -0.30
N VAL A 169 -8.27 3.01 -0.10
CA VAL A 169 -8.77 2.69 1.24
C VAL A 169 -7.85 1.72 1.97
N ARG A 170 -7.25 0.75 1.26
CA ARG A 170 -6.21 -0.13 1.81
C ARG A 170 -5.07 0.70 2.42
N GLY A 171 -4.49 1.62 1.65
CA GLY A 171 -3.39 2.46 2.12
C GLY A 171 -3.77 3.31 3.33
N MET A 172 -4.93 3.97 3.29
CA MET A 172 -5.36 4.86 4.38
C MET A 172 -5.78 4.11 5.65
N LEU A 173 -6.38 2.93 5.51
CA LEU A 173 -6.94 2.16 6.63
C LEU A 173 -6.05 1.01 7.10
N PHE A 174 -4.86 0.82 6.53
CA PHE A 174 -3.88 -0.18 7.00
C PHE A 174 -3.50 0.00 8.48
N LEU A 175 -3.57 1.24 8.98
CA LEU A 175 -3.32 1.55 10.39
C LEU A 175 -4.28 0.81 11.35
N LEU A 176 -5.52 0.50 10.92
CA LEU A 176 -6.50 -0.20 11.76
C LEU A 176 -6.07 -1.64 12.12
N PRO A 177 -5.81 -2.54 11.16
CA PRO A 177 -5.31 -3.88 11.47
C PRO A 177 -3.94 -3.81 12.15
N LEU A 178 -3.09 -2.83 11.83
CA LEU A 178 -1.80 -2.62 12.50
C LEU A 178 -1.96 -2.33 14.00
N ILE A 179 -2.84 -1.39 14.36
CA ILE A 179 -3.13 -1.06 15.77
C ILE A 179 -3.70 -2.28 16.48
N TYR A 180 -4.67 -2.96 15.88
CA TYR A 180 -5.28 -4.16 16.46
C TYR A 180 -4.23 -5.24 16.73
N ALA A 181 -3.41 -5.57 15.72
CA ALA A 181 -2.35 -6.55 15.85
C ALA A 181 -1.32 -6.15 16.93
N SER A 182 -0.95 -4.86 16.98
CA SER A 182 -0.01 -4.32 17.97
C SER A 182 -0.57 -4.38 19.40
N ILE A 183 -1.87 -4.15 19.59
CA ILE A 183 -2.56 -4.31 20.88
C ILE A 183 -2.52 -5.77 21.32
N VAL A 184 -2.89 -6.71 20.45
CA VAL A 184 -2.91 -8.14 20.79
C VAL A 184 -1.50 -8.65 21.09
N ALA A 185 -0.53 -8.32 20.25
CA ALA A 185 0.86 -8.76 20.40
C ALA A 185 1.56 -8.11 21.60
N GLY A 186 1.50 -6.79 21.72
CA GLY A 186 2.18 -6.03 22.78
C GLY A 186 1.61 -6.27 24.18
N SER A 187 0.32 -6.59 24.30
CA SER A 187 -0.32 -6.90 25.59
C SER A 187 -0.03 -8.30 26.11
N THR A 188 0.30 -9.25 25.23
CA THR A 188 0.35 -10.70 25.54
C THR A 188 1.25 -11.04 26.74
N PHE A 189 2.45 -10.45 26.80
CA PHE A 189 3.34 -10.62 27.97
C PHE A 189 3.15 -9.53 29.02
N ALA A 190 2.95 -8.28 28.59
CA ALA A 190 2.87 -7.15 29.49
C ALA A 190 1.72 -7.28 30.51
N ASP A 191 0.57 -7.80 30.10
CA ASP A 191 -0.58 -8.01 31.00
C ASP A 191 -0.33 -9.15 31.99
N GLU A 192 0.47 -10.16 31.63
CA GLU A 192 0.88 -11.23 32.55
C GLU A 192 1.88 -10.76 33.59
N PHE A 193 2.81 -9.88 33.19
CA PHE A 193 3.72 -9.22 34.12
C PHE A 193 2.94 -8.32 35.09
N LYS A 194 2.02 -7.51 34.58
CA LYS A 194 1.20 -6.59 35.40
C LYS A 194 0.28 -7.31 36.38
N SER A 195 -0.37 -8.39 35.93
CA SER A 195 -1.26 -9.20 36.78
C SER A 195 -0.51 -10.14 37.73
N GLY A 196 0.81 -10.26 37.60
CA GLY A 196 1.61 -11.23 38.37
C GLY A 196 1.38 -12.68 37.98
N THR A 197 0.52 -12.94 36.98
CA THR A 197 0.18 -14.30 36.53
C THR A 197 1.36 -15.02 35.88
N ILE A 198 2.38 -14.28 35.45
CA ILE A 198 3.64 -14.83 34.93
C ILE A 198 4.29 -15.82 35.92
N LYS A 199 4.13 -15.62 37.24
CA LYS A 199 4.66 -16.53 38.27
C LYS A 199 4.01 -17.92 38.18
N PHE A 200 2.71 -17.98 37.95
CA PHE A 200 1.97 -19.25 37.78
C PHE A 200 2.31 -19.94 36.46
N VAL A 201 2.60 -19.15 35.43
CA VAL A 201 3.01 -19.70 34.13
C VAL A 201 4.40 -20.31 34.21
N LEU A 202 5.32 -19.69 34.97
CA LEU A 202 6.70 -20.17 35.15
C LEU A 202 6.82 -21.41 36.04
N THR A 203 5.84 -21.71 36.89
CA THR A 203 5.83 -22.92 37.74
C THR A 203 5.24 -24.14 37.05
N ARG A 204 4.61 -23.98 35.88
CA ARG A 204 4.09 -25.12 35.11
C ARG A 204 5.25 -25.91 34.46
N PRO A 205 5.16 -27.25 34.39
CA PRO A 205 6.16 -28.10 33.73
C PRO A 205 6.01 -28.04 32.20
N VAL A 206 6.15 -26.84 31.62
CA VAL A 206 6.09 -26.59 30.18
C VAL A 206 7.39 -25.93 29.76
N ALA A 207 7.98 -26.39 28.65
CA ALA A 207 9.18 -25.77 28.11
C ALA A 207 8.91 -24.29 27.78
N ARG A 208 9.79 -23.39 28.26
CA ARG A 208 9.65 -21.94 28.08
C ARG A 208 9.52 -21.54 26.61
N ASN A 209 10.29 -22.19 25.74
CA ASN A 209 10.25 -21.93 24.30
C ASN A 209 8.88 -22.30 23.72
N SER A 210 8.29 -23.44 24.11
CA SER A 210 6.96 -23.83 23.64
C SER A 210 5.87 -22.84 24.04
N LEU A 211 5.99 -22.22 25.21
CA LEU A 211 5.07 -21.16 25.65
C LEU A 211 5.24 -19.88 24.82
N VAL A 212 6.47 -19.41 24.67
CA VAL A 212 6.76 -18.19 23.88
C VAL A 212 6.28 -18.36 22.44
N THR A 213 6.59 -19.51 21.81
CA THR A 213 6.14 -19.81 20.44
C THR A 213 4.63 -19.92 20.35
N ALA A 214 3.95 -20.55 21.32
CA ALA A 214 2.49 -20.64 21.31
C ALA A 214 1.82 -19.25 21.39
N LYS A 215 2.36 -18.36 22.23
CA LYS A 215 1.89 -16.97 22.37
C LYS A 215 2.13 -16.16 21.11
N LEU A 216 3.32 -16.24 20.54
CA LEU A 216 3.67 -15.55 19.30
C LEU A 216 2.75 -16.01 18.16
N LEU A 217 2.57 -17.32 18.00
CA LEU A 217 1.73 -17.87 16.94
C LEU A 217 0.27 -17.46 17.12
N ALA A 218 -0.24 -17.43 18.36
CA ALA A 218 -1.58 -16.95 18.65
C ALA A 218 -1.75 -15.46 18.31
N SER A 219 -0.75 -14.62 18.62
CA SER A 219 -0.78 -13.19 18.26
C SER A 219 -0.74 -12.99 16.75
N VAL A 220 0.10 -13.75 16.03
CA VAL A 220 0.17 -13.77 14.56
C VAL A 220 -1.18 -14.20 13.96
N THR A 221 -1.81 -15.24 14.48
CA THR A 221 -3.12 -15.68 13.99
C THR A 221 -4.19 -14.61 14.17
N HIS A 222 -4.20 -13.87 15.29
CA HIS A 222 -5.12 -12.74 15.46
C HIS A 222 -4.83 -11.62 14.46
N ALA A 223 -3.57 -11.29 14.21
CA ALA A 223 -3.20 -10.29 13.21
C ALA A 223 -3.72 -10.69 11.81
N VAL A 224 -3.50 -11.95 11.41
CA VAL A 224 -4.01 -12.50 10.13
C VAL A 224 -5.53 -12.42 10.07
N ILE A 225 -6.25 -12.87 11.10
CA ILE A 225 -7.71 -12.83 11.12
C ILE A 225 -8.23 -11.40 11.03
N GLY A 226 -7.67 -10.49 11.84
CA GLY A 226 -8.06 -9.07 11.82
C GLY A 226 -7.86 -8.45 10.43
N TYR A 227 -6.72 -8.72 9.81
CA TYR A 227 -6.40 -8.26 8.47
C TYR A 227 -7.34 -8.83 7.39
N LEU A 228 -7.60 -10.14 7.42
CA LEU A 228 -8.51 -10.78 6.47
C LEU A 228 -9.93 -10.25 6.59
N VAL A 229 -10.39 -9.96 7.81
CA VAL A 229 -11.71 -9.34 8.03
C VAL A 229 -11.74 -7.94 7.43
N THR A 230 -10.74 -7.09 7.70
CA THR A 230 -10.69 -5.74 7.12
C THR A 230 -10.59 -5.78 5.60
N PHE A 231 -9.78 -6.69 5.05
CA PHE A 231 -9.64 -6.89 3.62
C PHE A 231 -10.97 -7.29 2.97
N ALA A 232 -11.66 -8.29 3.52
CA ALA A 232 -12.95 -8.74 3.01
C ALA A 232 -14.00 -7.62 3.05
N LEU A 233 -14.02 -6.81 4.10
CA LEU A 233 -14.94 -5.68 4.24
C LEU A 233 -14.66 -4.59 3.21
N PHE A 234 -13.40 -4.17 3.04
CA PHE A 234 -13.05 -3.11 2.09
C PHE A 234 -13.32 -3.55 0.66
N THR A 235 -13.02 -4.81 0.34
CA THR A 235 -13.32 -5.41 -0.96
C THR A 235 -14.83 -5.45 -1.21
N ALA A 236 -15.61 -5.91 -0.23
CA ALA A 236 -17.07 -5.98 -0.35
C ALA A 236 -17.70 -4.59 -0.53
N ILE A 237 -17.24 -3.59 0.23
CA ILE A 237 -17.73 -2.21 0.12
C ILE A 237 -17.32 -1.59 -1.22
N GLY A 238 -16.08 -1.82 -1.67
CA GLY A 238 -15.60 -1.29 -2.95
C GLY A 238 -16.42 -1.80 -4.13
N TYR A 239 -16.62 -3.12 -4.22
CA TYR A 239 -17.44 -3.70 -5.29
C TYR A 239 -18.95 -3.44 -5.14
N ALA A 240 -19.43 -3.08 -3.96
CA ALA A 240 -20.83 -2.69 -3.76
C ALA A 240 -21.10 -1.22 -4.11
N ALA A 241 -20.11 -0.34 -3.92
CA ALA A 241 -20.25 1.10 -4.11
C ALA A 241 -19.83 1.57 -5.52
N PHE A 242 -18.94 0.84 -6.19
CA PHE A 242 -18.29 1.28 -7.43
C PHE A 242 -18.32 0.20 -8.52
N PRO A 243 -18.23 0.58 -9.80
CA PRO A 243 -18.23 -0.38 -10.91
C PRO A 243 -17.00 -1.30 -10.86
N ALA A 244 -17.25 -2.58 -11.16
CA ALA A 244 -16.23 -3.62 -11.25
C ALA A 244 -15.57 -3.59 -12.64
N GLU A 245 -14.75 -2.58 -12.87
CA GLU A 245 -13.90 -2.48 -14.07
C GLU A 245 -12.48 -2.91 -13.70
N SER A 246 -11.92 -3.84 -14.48
CA SER A 246 -10.53 -4.27 -14.39
C SER A 246 -9.83 -3.87 -15.68
N ILE A 247 -8.67 -3.25 -15.56
CA ILE A 247 -7.81 -2.86 -16.68
C ILE A 247 -6.59 -3.78 -16.68
N ASP A 248 -6.10 -4.12 -17.87
CA ASP A 248 -4.83 -4.84 -17.98
C ASP A 248 -3.68 -3.89 -17.58
N ALA A 249 -2.87 -4.31 -16.61
CA ALA A 249 -1.72 -3.58 -16.14
C ALA A 249 -0.43 -4.38 -16.42
N VAL A 250 0.65 -3.67 -16.74
CA VAL A 250 1.97 -4.28 -16.88
C VAL A 250 2.64 -4.32 -15.51
N PHE A 251 2.86 -5.53 -15.01
CA PHE A 251 3.57 -5.84 -13.77
C PHE A 251 5.04 -6.01 -14.01
N MET A 252 5.86 -5.46 -13.13
CA MET A 252 7.31 -5.56 -13.25
C MET A 252 7.92 -5.92 -11.90
N PHE A 253 8.55 -7.08 -11.82
CA PHE A 253 9.39 -7.38 -10.67
C PHE A 253 10.82 -6.94 -10.95
N ASN A 254 11.36 -6.07 -10.09
CA ASN A 254 12.75 -5.61 -10.13
C ASN A 254 13.18 -5.07 -11.53
N ASN A 255 12.30 -4.32 -12.21
CA ASN A 255 12.53 -3.73 -13.53
C ASN A 255 13.11 -4.69 -14.59
N SER A 256 12.82 -5.99 -14.51
CA SER A 256 13.49 -7.00 -15.35
C SER A 256 12.54 -7.92 -16.09
N SER A 257 11.36 -8.19 -15.53
CA SER A 257 10.40 -9.13 -16.10
C SER A 257 9.00 -8.53 -16.15
N PRO A 258 8.68 -7.75 -17.21
CA PRO A 258 7.32 -7.30 -17.44
C PRO A 258 6.38 -8.47 -17.71
N THR A 259 5.20 -8.44 -17.12
CA THR A 259 4.13 -9.40 -17.37
C THR A 259 2.81 -8.65 -17.39
N LEU A 260 1.97 -8.92 -18.37
CA LEU A 260 0.62 -8.38 -18.39
C LEU A 260 -0.27 -9.19 -17.45
N ALA A 261 -0.95 -8.54 -16.52
CA ALA A 261 -2.00 -9.17 -15.74
C ALA A 261 -3.15 -8.19 -15.46
N PRO A 262 -4.32 -8.69 -15.04
CA PRO A 262 -5.42 -7.83 -14.63
C PRO A 262 -5.04 -7.00 -13.40
N SER A 263 -5.56 -5.77 -13.29
CA SER A 263 -5.37 -4.89 -12.13
C SER A 263 -5.84 -5.51 -10.79
N SER A 264 -6.81 -6.41 -10.82
CA SER A 264 -7.18 -7.25 -9.66
C SER A 264 -6.03 -8.14 -9.14
N CYS A 265 -5.12 -8.56 -10.01
CA CYS A 265 -3.91 -9.29 -9.61
C CYS A 265 -2.97 -8.37 -8.80
N ALA A 266 -2.86 -7.09 -9.16
CA ALA A 266 -2.10 -6.09 -8.39
C ALA A 266 -2.62 -6.00 -6.97
N LEU A 267 -3.94 -5.86 -6.83
CA LEU A 267 -4.57 -5.80 -5.52
C LEU A 267 -4.20 -7.02 -4.69
N GLY A 268 -4.29 -8.23 -5.25
CA GLY A 268 -3.91 -9.46 -4.57
C GLY A 268 -2.45 -9.45 -4.09
N ILE A 269 -1.51 -8.98 -4.93
CA ILE A 269 -0.11 -8.83 -4.55
C ILE A 269 0.03 -7.82 -3.42
N TYR A 270 -0.60 -6.65 -3.52
CA TYR A 270 -0.52 -5.64 -2.47
C TYR A 270 -1.09 -6.10 -1.13
N PHE A 271 -2.20 -6.84 -1.14
CA PHE A 271 -2.74 -7.43 0.08
C PHE A 271 -1.80 -8.49 0.68
N ALA A 272 -1.08 -9.23 -0.16
CA ALA A 272 -0.07 -10.18 0.31
C ALA A 272 1.15 -9.48 0.91
N THR A 273 1.64 -8.40 0.28
CA THR A 273 2.79 -7.63 0.77
C THR A 273 2.46 -6.88 2.06
N ASP A 274 1.29 -6.26 2.16
CA ASP A 274 0.75 -5.66 3.38
C ASP A 274 0.64 -6.67 4.52
N LEU A 275 0.22 -7.92 4.24
CA LEU A 275 0.15 -8.97 5.25
C LEU A 275 1.55 -9.29 5.79
N VAL A 276 2.56 -9.41 4.93
CA VAL A 276 3.95 -9.63 5.36
C VAL A 276 4.45 -8.46 6.22
N MET A 277 4.14 -7.24 5.82
CA MET A 277 4.47 -6.03 6.59
C MET A 277 3.79 -6.04 7.97
N LEU A 278 2.49 -6.33 8.03
CA LEU A 278 1.72 -6.44 9.26
C LEU A 278 2.30 -7.50 10.21
N LEU A 279 2.65 -8.67 9.68
CA LEU A 279 3.25 -9.75 10.47
C LEU A 279 4.59 -9.33 11.06
N SER A 280 5.41 -8.62 10.30
CA SER A 280 6.70 -8.09 10.75
C SER A 280 6.52 -7.13 11.93
N TYR A 281 5.60 -6.17 11.81
CA TYR A 281 5.26 -5.25 12.90
C TYR A 281 4.64 -5.95 14.11
N THR A 282 3.85 -7.00 13.91
CA THR A 282 3.26 -7.81 14.99
C THR A 282 4.36 -8.50 15.81
N VAL A 283 5.39 -9.04 15.15
CA VAL A 283 6.55 -9.66 15.84
C VAL A 283 7.33 -8.62 16.63
N ILE A 284 7.53 -7.41 16.07
CA ILE A 284 8.19 -6.30 16.76
C ILE A 284 7.38 -5.89 18.01
N ALA A 285 6.06 -5.72 17.86
CA ALA A 285 5.15 -5.38 18.96
C ALA A 285 5.26 -6.40 20.11
N PHE A 286 5.23 -7.69 19.76
CA PHE A 286 5.36 -8.79 20.70
C PHE A 286 6.71 -8.76 21.42
N PHE A 287 7.80 -8.60 20.68
CA PHE A 287 9.15 -8.58 21.23
C PHE A 287 9.34 -7.39 22.18
N VAL A 288 8.99 -6.18 21.75
CA VAL A 288 9.12 -4.96 22.54
C VAL A 288 8.24 -5.03 23.79
N GLY A 289 6.99 -5.49 23.66
CA GLY A 289 6.09 -5.69 24.80
C GLY A 289 6.64 -6.70 25.81
N ALA A 290 7.26 -7.79 25.35
CA ALA A 290 7.88 -8.80 26.20
C ALA A 290 9.12 -8.28 26.95
N VAL A 291 10.01 -7.56 26.26
CA VAL A 291 11.27 -7.05 26.82
C VAL A 291 11.02 -5.90 27.79
N THR A 292 10.20 -4.93 27.38
CA THR A 292 9.92 -3.72 28.18
C THR A 292 8.98 -4.00 29.35
N LYS A 293 8.25 -5.12 29.31
CA LYS A 293 7.17 -5.45 30.26
C LYS A 293 6.11 -4.34 30.34
N ASN A 294 5.99 -3.54 29.29
CA ASN A 294 5.08 -2.41 29.21
C ASN A 294 4.25 -2.52 27.93
N ARG A 295 2.93 -2.66 28.11
CA ARG A 295 1.98 -2.79 27.01
C ARG A 295 2.00 -1.56 26.10
N ILE A 296 2.17 -0.36 26.67
CA ILE A 296 2.10 0.90 25.94
C ILE A 296 3.28 0.98 24.97
N VAL A 297 4.48 0.62 25.42
CA VAL A 297 5.68 0.64 24.57
C VAL A 297 5.55 -0.41 23.46
N GLY A 298 5.09 -1.62 23.77
CA GLY A 298 4.83 -2.65 22.76
C GLY A 298 3.82 -2.23 21.68
N ILE A 299 2.79 -1.45 22.05
CA ILE A 299 1.77 -0.96 21.11
C ILE A 299 2.27 0.21 20.25
N ILE A 300 2.95 1.18 20.88
CA ILE A 300 3.36 2.41 20.23
C ILE A 300 4.56 2.20 19.30
N THR A 301 5.49 1.30 19.66
CA THR A 301 6.72 1.12 18.87
C THR A 301 6.49 0.76 17.41
N PRO A 302 5.67 -0.24 17.04
CA PRO A 302 5.37 -0.55 15.63
C PRO A 302 4.80 0.65 14.88
N ILE A 303 3.86 1.38 15.49
CA ILE A 303 3.20 2.54 14.89
C ILE A 303 4.21 3.66 14.62
N LEU A 304 5.09 3.96 15.58
CA LEU A 304 6.14 4.96 15.39
C LEU A 304 7.16 4.55 14.33
N LEU A 305 7.46 3.25 14.22
CA LEU A 305 8.44 2.76 13.24
C LEU A 305 7.95 2.95 11.81
N THR A 306 6.68 2.67 11.53
CA THR A 306 6.11 2.77 10.17
C THR A 306 6.13 4.20 9.65
N ASP A 307 5.55 5.15 10.38
CA ASP A 307 5.30 6.48 9.82
C ASP A 307 6.31 7.54 10.30
N VAL A 308 6.66 7.53 11.59
CA VAL A 308 7.42 8.64 12.19
C VAL A 308 8.92 8.45 11.99
N VAL A 309 9.43 7.28 12.37
CA VAL A 309 10.87 7.01 12.30
C VAL A 309 11.32 6.87 10.84
N GLY A 310 10.50 6.23 9.99
CA GLY A 310 10.71 6.22 8.54
C GLY A 310 10.85 7.63 7.97
N ALA A 311 9.88 8.51 8.24
CA ALA A 311 9.93 9.90 7.74
C ALA A 311 11.16 10.67 8.23
N VAL A 312 11.48 10.62 9.52
CA VAL A 312 12.65 11.34 10.08
C VAL A 312 13.98 10.83 9.52
N ILE A 313 14.13 9.51 9.35
CA ILE A 313 15.36 8.93 8.81
C ILE A 313 15.47 9.15 7.30
N SER A 314 14.34 9.16 6.58
CA SER A 314 14.30 9.58 5.17
C SER A 314 14.70 11.04 5.01
N MET A 315 14.30 11.95 5.92
CA MET A 315 14.80 13.34 5.93
C MET A 315 16.33 13.43 6.15
N ALA A 316 16.92 12.43 6.82
CA ALA A 316 18.37 12.34 7.03
C ALA A 316 19.12 11.67 5.84
N GLY A 317 18.44 11.33 4.74
CA GLY A 317 19.05 10.72 3.55
C GLY A 317 19.50 9.26 3.71
N VAL A 318 19.16 8.63 4.84
CA VAL A 318 19.53 7.23 5.16
C VAL A 318 18.31 6.32 5.24
N GLY A 319 17.13 6.82 4.83
CA GLY A 319 15.87 6.09 4.84
C GLY A 319 15.96 4.70 4.21
N ARG A 320 16.65 4.55 3.07
CA ARG A 320 16.78 3.27 2.35
C ARG A 320 17.39 2.12 3.17
N PHE A 321 18.16 2.43 4.22
CA PHE A 321 18.79 1.42 5.09
C PHE A 321 17.97 1.14 6.34
N PHE A 322 16.89 1.87 6.56
CA PHE A 322 16.07 1.72 7.73
C PHE A 322 15.14 0.52 7.60
N ILE A 323 14.99 -0.22 8.69
CA ILE A 323 14.20 -1.44 8.72
C ILE A 323 12.73 -1.19 8.32
N ALA A 324 12.14 -0.03 8.65
CA ALA A 324 10.76 0.23 8.27
C ALA A 324 10.59 0.40 6.75
N ASN A 325 11.55 1.03 6.07
CA ASN A 325 11.54 1.16 4.62
C ASN A 325 11.91 -0.16 3.93
N ALA A 326 12.78 -0.96 4.53
CA ALA A 326 13.06 -2.33 4.06
C ALA A 326 11.89 -3.31 4.30
N LEU A 327 10.94 -2.95 5.16
CA LEU A 327 9.71 -3.69 5.42
C LEU A 327 8.51 -3.13 4.64
N ASP A 328 8.69 -2.04 3.89
CA ASP A 328 7.69 -1.56 2.94
C ASP A 328 7.80 -2.38 1.66
N TRP A 329 6.98 -3.42 1.59
CA TRP A 329 6.89 -4.31 0.43
C TRP A 329 5.92 -3.77 -0.63
N GLY A 330 5.27 -2.63 -0.40
CA GLY A 330 4.33 -2.03 -1.35
C GLY A 330 5.00 -1.42 -2.58
N GLN A 331 6.32 -1.20 -2.53
CA GLN A 331 7.12 -0.62 -3.63
C GLN A 331 7.63 -1.65 -4.65
N PHE A 332 7.35 -2.94 -4.46
CA PHE A 332 7.73 -4.04 -5.36
C PHE A 332 6.53 -4.61 -6.12
#